data_AF-A0ABD0MUZ9-F1
#
_entry.id   AF-A0ABD0MUZ9-F1
#
_cell.length_a   1.000
_cell.length_b   1.000
_cell.length_c   1.000
_cell.angle_alpha   90.00
_cell.angle_beta   90.00
_cell.angle_gamma   90.00
#
_symmetry.space_group_name_H-M   'P 1'
#
loop_
_entity.id
_entity.type
_entity.pdbx_description
1 polymer ?
#
loop_
_entity_poly.entity_id
_entity_poly.type
_entity_poly.pdbx_seq_one_letter_code
_entity_poly.pdbx_strand_id
1 'polypeptide(L)'
;MLSLSMDGPAVNWKFVELLQEEHREQCGGAQLQIIGSCGLHTMHNSFKNGFAVWQVEKVLKALHYLFHCAPARREDFVLVTKCDTFPLPFCGHRWLENLPAVERAIEIWPYIVTFVDQVKAKKLPNPRSSSYDTIAEARMDHFILAKLHFFMSVSRSFQPFLTKYQTDAPMIPFLGRDLEDLIRSLLRRFIKRDVQVDVSPVKLVKLDVTDQKLWVSPKQVDIGMGATAALKGMSGSQSGGSEREVLLFMRDSQSALSKICQNLLLKCPLKYPSVRNMMCLEPQNMHKEPDMCLQKIKALIMKFVQDKKLSGGVTAGDKIAQQFQKFLFSEARGEEFMAFSALDGKSRVDSFLHKAMNGYAELWSFVEKLLLLSHGQATVERGFSINKEVEMCNMNEDTIVSQRLICDYVRMCGGVVKVPLTKELLNECASARNRYRIFLEDERKKKEKMRLKSYARKEEQSQLCVKL
;
A
#
# COMPACT_ATOMS: atom_id res chain seq x y z
N MET A 1 14.32 -9.17 -22.42
CA MET A 1 14.91 -8.60 -21.18
C MET A 1 14.40 -9.43 -20.02
N LEU A 2 15.25 -9.75 -19.04
CA LEU A 2 14.81 -10.45 -17.82
C LEU A 2 15.01 -9.51 -16.63
N SER A 3 13.95 -9.27 -15.87
CA SER A 3 13.93 -8.48 -14.64
C SER A 3 13.32 -9.33 -13.54
N LEU A 4 13.85 -9.20 -12.33
CA LEU A 4 13.27 -9.79 -11.15
C LEU A 4 12.47 -8.72 -10.41
N SER A 5 11.15 -8.86 -10.40
CA SER A 5 10.29 -8.07 -9.52
C SER A 5 10.03 -8.86 -8.26
N MET A 6 10.19 -8.22 -7.11
CA MET A 6 9.85 -8.80 -5.82
C MET A 6 8.73 -8.02 -5.20
N ASP A 7 7.58 -8.67 -5.17
CA ASP A 7 6.37 -8.13 -4.58
C ASP A 7 6.03 -8.91 -3.32
N GLY A 8 5.85 -8.18 -2.22
CA GLY A 8 5.58 -8.77 -0.91
C GLY A 8 6.17 -7.98 0.24
N PRO A 9 5.60 -8.14 1.45
CA PRO A 9 6.03 -7.40 2.63
C PRO A 9 7.41 -7.85 3.17
N ALA A 10 7.82 -9.10 2.93
CA ALA A 10 9.03 -9.71 3.47
C ALA A 10 9.94 -10.25 2.36
N VAL A 11 10.44 -9.33 1.53
CA VAL A 11 11.35 -9.65 0.44
C VAL A 11 12.69 -10.20 0.94
N ASN A 12 13.07 -11.40 0.48
CA ASN A 12 14.37 -12.02 0.77
C ASN A 12 15.43 -11.56 -0.25
N TRP A 13 16.22 -10.55 0.11
CA TRP A 13 17.29 -10.04 -0.74
C TRP A 13 18.40 -11.05 -1.00
N LYS A 14 18.62 -12.02 -0.11
CA LYS A 14 19.65 -13.05 -0.31
C LYS A 14 19.34 -13.93 -1.52
N PHE A 15 18.05 -14.23 -1.74
CA PHE A 15 17.62 -14.95 -2.94
C PHE A 15 17.99 -14.19 -4.22
N VAL A 16 17.81 -12.86 -4.23
CA VAL A 16 18.20 -12.03 -5.39
C VAL A 16 19.68 -12.11 -5.65
N GLU A 17 20.49 -11.95 -4.61
CA GLU A 17 21.95 -11.99 -4.73
C GLU A 17 22.41 -13.30 -5.34
N LEU A 18 21.89 -14.42 -4.83
CA LEU A 18 22.21 -15.77 -5.32
C LEU A 18 21.72 -15.97 -6.77
N LEU A 19 20.48 -15.60 -7.07
CA LEU A 19 19.93 -15.71 -8.43
C LEU A 19 20.71 -14.82 -9.42
N GLN A 20 21.14 -13.64 -8.99
CA GLN A 20 21.91 -12.70 -9.79
C GLN A 20 23.33 -13.21 -10.07
N GLU A 21 23.93 -13.93 -9.12
CA GLU A 21 25.22 -14.61 -9.26
C GLU A 21 25.10 -15.80 -10.21
N GLU A 22 24.17 -16.71 -9.97
CA GLU A 22 23.93 -17.87 -10.82
C GLU A 22 23.56 -17.48 -12.26
N HIS A 23 22.66 -16.49 -12.44
CA HIS A 23 22.30 -15.98 -13.77
C HIS A 23 23.50 -15.39 -14.50
N ARG A 24 24.41 -14.71 -13.77
CA ARG A 24 25.64 -14.15 -14.36
C ARG A 24 26.56 -15.27 -14.84
N GLU A 25 26.74 -16.33 -14.05
CA GLU A 25 27.59 -17.46 -14.41
C GLU A 25 27.04 -18.22 -15.62
N GLN A 26 25.73 -18.54 -15.60
CA GLN A 26 25.09 -19.35 -16.64
C GLN A 26 24.84 -18.57 -17.95
N CYS A 27 24.65 -17.24 -17.87
CA CYS A 27 24.30 -16.43 -19.03
C CYS A 27 25.45 -15.51 -19.50
N GLY A 28 26.70 -16.01 -19.45
CA GLY A 28 27.85 -15.34 -20.05
C GLY A 28 28.11 -13.95 -19.49
N GLY A 29 27.87 -13.74 -18.20
CA GLY A 29 28.06 -12.47 -17.49
C GLY A 29 26.87 -11.50 -17.54
N ALA A 30 25.73 -11.89 -18.13
CA ALA A 30 24.55 -11.04 -18.18
C ALA A 30 23.97 -10.78 -16.77
N GLN A 31 23.41 -9.58 -16.54
CA GLN A 31 22.82 -9.21 -15.25
C GLN A 31 21.32 -8.91 -15.35
N LEU A 32 20.51 -9.45 -14.43
CA LEU A 32 19.09 -9.10 -14.32
C LEU A 32 18.93 -7.60 -14.02
N GLN A 33 17.86 -7.00 -14.57
CA GLN A 33 17.50 -5.63 -14.22
C GLN A 33 16.81 -5.60 -12.85
N ILE A 34 17.44 -4.90 -11.90
CA ILE A 34 16.94 -4.71 -10.52
C ILE A 34 16.61 -3.23 -10.32
N ILE A 35 15.36 -2.97 -9.92
CA ILE A 35 14.87 -1.62 -9.61
C ILE A 35 14.38 -1.47 -8.16
N GLY A 36 14.62 -2.49 -7.33
CA GLY A 36 14.15 -2.53 -5.95
C GLY A 36 13.06 -3.56 -5.73
N SER A 37 12.57 -3.62 -4.49
CA SER A 37 11.31 -4.30 -4.14
C SER A 37 10.12 -3.38 -4.38
N CYS A 38 8.92 -3.93 -4.25
CA CYS A 38 7.68 -3.16 -4.26
C CYS A 38 7.75 -1.90 -3.37
N GLY A 39 7.55 -0.73 -4.00
CA GLY A 39 7.56 0.56 -3.32
C GLY A 39 6.43 0.69 -2.29
N LEU A 40 5.26 0.12 -2.59
CA LEU A 40 4.08 0.21 -1.74
C LEU A 40 4.23 -0.60 -0.44
N HIS A 41 4.69 -1.86 -0.50
CA HIS A 41 4.98 -2.62 0.73
C HIS A 41 6.09 -1.99 1.54
N THR A 42 7.09 -1.41 0.88
CA THR A 42 8.15 -0.65 1.57
C THR A 42 7.54 0.49 2.39
N MET A 43 6.58 1.23 1.84
CA MET A 43 5.90 2.30 2.56
C MET A 43 5.02 1.78 3.70
N HIS A 44 4.17 0.77 3.45
CA HIS A 44 3.32 0.17 4.47
C HIS A 44 4.12 -0.32 5.68
N ASN A 45 5.22 -1.05 5.44
CA ASN A 45 6.10 -1.56 6.48
C ASN A 45 6.84 -0.43 7.22
N SER A 46 7.31 0.58 6.49
CA SER A 46 8.00 1.73 7.08
C SER A 46 7.08 2.49 8.03
N PHE A 47 5.84 2.74 7.59
CA PHE A 47 4.82 3.40 8.39
C PHE A 47 4.46 2.57 9.64
N LYS A 48 4.19 1.27 9.50
CA LYS A 48 3.95 0.35 10.62
C LYS A 48 5.07 0.42 11.68
N ASN A 49 6.33 0.37 11.23
CA ASN A 49 7.48 0.39 12.13
C ASN A 49 7.60 1.70 12.92
N GLY A 50 7.12 2.83 12.38
CA GLY A 50 7.07 4.11 13.08
C GLY A 50 6.14 4.14 14.28
N PHE A 51 5.04 3.39 14.21
CA PHE A 51 3.95 3.44 15.19
C PHE A 51 3.89 2.24 16.12
N ALA A 52 4.85 1.32 16.02
CA ALA A 52 4.90 0.10 16.85
C ALA A 52 4.90 0.39 18.35
N VAL A 53 5.55 1.48 18.79
CA VAL A 53 5.65 1.87 20.21
C VAL A 53 4.29 2.27 20.78
N TRP A 54 3.51 3.06 20.05
CA TRP A 54 2.23 3.59 20.54
C TRP A 54 1.06 2.60 20.44
N GLN A 55 1.27 1.42 19.85
CA GLN A 55 0.25 0.37 19.76
C GLN A 55 -1.09 0.85 19.17
N VAL A 56 -1.05 1.84 18.27
CA VAL A 56 -2.24 2.44 17.64
C VAL A 56 -3.09 1.36 16.92
N GLU A 57 -2.44 0.38 16.30
CA GLU A 57 -3.12 -0.78 15.70
C GLU A 57 -3.97 -1.55 16.71
N LYS A 58 -3.47 -1.76 17.93
CA LYS A 58 -4.18 -2.50 18.99
C LYS A 58 -5.49 -1.80 19.34
N VAL A 59 -5.45 -0.46 19.51
CA VAL A 59 -6.62 0.36 19.81
C VAL A 59 -7.61 0.37 18.66
N LEU A 60 -7.17 0.60 17.43
CA LEU A 60 -8.05 0.65 16.25
C LEU A 60 -8.73 -0.69 15.97
N LYS A 61 -8.02 -1.81 16.13
CA LYS A 61 -8.62 -3.15 16.05
C LYS A 61 -9.63 -3.38 17.18
N ALA A 62 -9.28 -3.01 18.41
CA ALA A 62 -10.16 -3.17 19.56
C ALA A 62 -11.48 -2.40 19.37
N LEU A 63 -11.43 -1.17 18.85
CA LEU A 63 -12.63 -0.39 18.52
C LEU A 63 -13.58 -1.19 17.62
N HIS A 64 -13.09 -1.71 16.50
CA HIS A 64 -13.91 -2.52 15.60
C HIS A 64 -14.49 -3.77 16.28
N TYR A 65 -13.64 -4.58 16.90
CA TYR A 65 -14.08 -5.86 17.50
C TYR A 65 -14.97 -5.70 18.73
N LEU A 66 -14.94 -4.54 19.40
CA LEU A 66 -15.89 -4.24 20.47
C LEU A 66 -17.35 -4.20 19.96
N PHE A 67 -17.58 -3.82 18.70
CA PHE A 67 -18.93 -3.70 18.13
C PHE A 67 -19.21 -4.66 16.97
N HIS A 68 -18.20 -5.41 16.52
CA HIS A 68 -18.35 -6.41 15.48
C HIS A 68 -19.22 -7.58 15.94
N CYS A 69 -20.24 -7.95 15.16
CA CYS A 69 -21.20 -9.02 15.47
C CYS A 69 -21.81 -8.96 16.88
N ALA A 70 -22.01 -7.76 17.44
CA ALA A 70 -22.51 -7.57 18.81
C ALA A 70 -23.72 -6.62 18.85
N PRO A 71 -24.91 -7.08 18.41
CA PRO A 71 -26.10 -6.23 18.28
C PRO A 71 -26.53 -5.59 19.60
N ALA A 72 -26.59 -6.35 20.70
CA ALA A 72 -26.96 -5.81 22.02
C ALA A 72 -26.00 -4.68 22.48
N ARG A 73 -24.68 -4.86 22.31
CA ARG A 73 -23.71 -3.80 22.64
C ARG A 73 -23.85 -2.57 21.76
N ARG A 74 -24.20 -2.76 20.48
CA ARG A 74 -24.47 -1.63 19.58
C ARG A 74 -25.70 -0.87 20.03
N GLU A 75 -26.77 -1.56 20.40
CA GLU A 75 -27.99 -0.97 20.94
C GLU A 75 -27.70 -0.17 22.22
N ASP A 76 -26.98 -0.77 23.18
CA ASP A 76 -26.52 -0.08 24.40
C ASP A 76 -25.72 1.20 24.08
N PHE A 77 -24.79 1.11 23.12
CA PHE A 77 -23.98 2.24 22.69
C PHE A 77 -24.85 3.37 22.11
N VAL A 78 -25.75 3.07 21.16
CA VAL A 78 -26.64 4.08 20.58
C VAL A 78 -27.54 4.69 21.66
N LEU A 79 -28.04 3.87 22.59
CA LEU A 79 -28.93 4.34 23.66
C LEU A 79 -28.28 5.40 24.53
N VAL A 80 -27.04 5.17 24.98
CA VAL A 80 -26.35 6.05 25.93
C VAL A 80 -25.60 7.20 25.27
N THR A 81 -25.16 7.05 24.02
CA THR A 81 -24.36 8.06 23.32
C THR A 81 -25.16 8.88 22.32
N LYS A 82 -26.32 8.38 21.88
CA LYS A 82 -27.12 8.91 20.75
C LYS A 82 -26.37 8.91 19.41
N CYS A 83 -25.28 8.17 19.30
CA CYS A 83 -24.48 8.03 18.08
C CYS A 83 -24.72 6.65 17.45
N ASP A 84 -25.08 6.62 16.17
CA ASP A 84 -25.24 5.41 15.35
C ASP A 84 -24.04 5.15 14.41
N THR A 85 -22.99 5.96 14.52
CA THR A 85 -21.73 5.80 13.80
C THR A 85 -20.81 4.81 14.51
N PHE A 86 -20.40 3.74 13.81
CA PHE A 86 -19.54 2.69 14.37
C PHE A 86 -18.10 2.70 13.84
N PRO A 87 -17.13 2.10 14.57
CA PRO A 87 -15.75 1.98 14.11
C PRO A 87 -15.61 1.12 12.84
N LEU A 88 -14.66 1.49 11.98
CA LEU A 88 -14.30 0.75 10.78
C LEU A 88 -13.21 -0.30 11.08
N PRO A 89 -13.13 -1.40 10.31
CA PRO A 89 -12.08 -2.41 10.47
C PRO A 89 -10.70 -1.83 10.15
N PHE A 90 -9.67 -2.31 10.87
CA PHE A 90 -8.27 -1.96 10.66
C PHE A 90 -7.48 -3.18 10.15
N CYS A 91 -6.83 -3.04 8.98
CA CYS A 91 -6.00 -4.09 8.38
C CYS A 91 -4.52 -3.96 8.81
N GLY A 92 -4.02 -4.95 9.55
CA GLY A 92 -2.64 -4.97 10.08
C GLY A 92 -1.53 -5.14 9.02
N HIS A 93 -1.89 -5.46 7.78
CA HIS A 93 -0.96 -5.61 6.65
C HIS A 93 -0.97 -4.39 5.71
N ARG A 94 -2.02 -3.55 5.77
CA ARG A 94 -2.23 -2.41 4.86
C ARG A 94 -2.43 -1.11 5.63
N TRP A 95 -1.43 -0.75 6.42
CA TRP A 95 -1.54 0.34 7.40
C TRP A 95 -2.02 1.67 6.83
N LEU A 96 -1.53 2.04 5.64
CA LEU A 96 -1.85 3.31 5.02
C LEU A 96 -3.25 3.34 4.35
N GLU A 97 -3.86 2.18 4.08
CA GLU A 97 -5.25 2.09 3.65
C GLU A 97 -6.23 2.30 4.82
N ASN A 98 -5.73 2.30 6.07
CA ASN A 98 -6.55 2.47 7.26
C ASN A 98 -6.80 3.93 7.63
N LEU A 99 -6.47 4.90 6.77
CA LEU A 99 -6.76 6.31 7.02
C LEU A 99 -8.25 6.55 7.38
N PRO A 100 -9.24 5.98 6.65
CA PRO A 100 -10.65 6.11 7.04
C PRO A 100 -10.97 5.51 8.41
N ALA A 101 -10.30 4.43 8.80
CA ALA A 101 -10.48 3.82 10.12
C ALA A 101 -9.98 4.73 11.26
N VAL A 102 -8.90 5.47 11.03
CA VAL A 102 -8.39 6.45 12.01
C VAL A 102 -9.26 7.69 12.07
N GLU A 103 -9.70 8.20 10.92
CA GLU A 103 -10.65 9.32 10.84
C GLU A 103 -11.93 8.99 11.61
N ARG A 104 -12.49 7.79 11.36
CA ARG A 104 -13.65 7.29 12.09
C ARG A 104 -13.37 7.14 13.59
N ALA A 105 -12.20 6.63 13.97
CA ALA A 105 -11.84 6.46 15.38
C ALA A 105 -11.78 7.81 16.12
N ILE A 106 -11.23 8.85 15.49
CA ILE A 106 -11.19 10.21 16.02
C ILE A 106 -12.61 10.78 16.16
N GLU A 107 -13.43 10.65 15.11
CA GLU A 107 -14.82 11.12 15.06
C GLU A 107 -15.64 10.55 16.24
N ILE A 108 -15.53 9.24 16.47
CA ILE A 108 -16.35 8.57 17.47
C ILE A 108 -15.77 8.58 18.89
N TRP A 109 -14.52 9.02 19.06
CA TRP A 109 -13.81 8.90 20.34
C TRP A 109 -14.57 9.50 21.53
N PRO A 110 -15.22 10.69 21.44
CA PRO A 110 -16.00 11.24 22.55
C PRO A 110 -17.13 10.30 23.01
N TYR A 111 -17.81 9.65 22.06
CA TYR A 111 -18.89 8.69 22.36
C TYR A 111 -18.35 7.39 22.96
N ILE A 112 -17.16 6.95 22.54
CA ILE A 112 -16.46 5.82 23.15
C ILE A 112 -16.14 6.10 24.62
N VAL A 113 -15.66 7.32 24.93
CA VAL A 113 -15.42 7.75 26.32
C VAL A 113 -16.71 7.67 27.14
N THR A 114 -17.82 8.21 26.62
CA THR A 114 -19.13 8.12 27.27
C THR A 114 -19.55 6.67 27.52
N PHE A 115 -19.44 5.80 26.52
CA PHE A 115 -19.79 4.38 26.65
C PHE A 115 -18.98 3.69 27.75
N VAL A 116 -17.66 3.86 27.76
CA VAL A 116 -16.77 3.29 28.80
C VAL A 116 -17.14 3.82 30.18
N ASP A 117 -17.52 5.09 30.30
CA ASP A 117 -17.92 5.68 31.58
C ASP A 117 -19.23 5.10 32.12
N GLN A 118 -20.21 4.85 31.24
CA GLN A 118 -21.46 4.18 31.63
C GLN A 118 -21.20 2.73 32.10
N VAL A 119 -20.29 2.01 31.44
CA VAL A 119 -19.88 0.66 31.87
C VAL A 119 -19.15 0.71 33.23
N LYS A 120 -18.21 1.64 33.42
CA LYS A 120 -17.50 1.83 34.70
C LYS A 120 -18.44 2.23 35.85
N ALA A 121 -19.45 3.05 35.55
CA ALA A 121 -20.51 3.42 36.48
C ALA A 121 -21.52 2.28 36.75
N LYS A 122 -21.30 1.09 36.19
CA LYS A 122 -22.19 -0.09 36.29
C LYS A 122 -23.62 0.16 35.76
N LYS A 123 -23.79 1.15 34.89
CA LYS A 123 -25.07 1.46 34.22
C LYS A 123 -25.28 0.62 32.96
N LEU A 124 -24.20 0.09 32.39
CA LEU A 124 -24.22 -0.88 31.29
C LEU A 124 -23.49 -2.17 31.69
N PRO A 125 -23.83 -3.32 31.07
CA PRO A 125 -23.12 -4.56 31.29
C PRO A 125 -21.66 -4.44 30.85
N ASN A 126 -20.73 -4.98 31.65
CA ASN A 126 -19.33 -5.02 31.27
C ASN A 126 -19.13 -6.06 30.15
N PRO A 127 -18.55 -5.67 28.98
CA PRO A 127 -18.34 -6.59 27.87
C PRO A 127 -17.38 -7.76 28.14
N ARG A 128 -16.55 -7.70 29.20
CA ARG A 128 -15.55 -8.72 29.59
C ARG A 128 -14.75 -9.26 28.40
N SER A 129 -14.25 -8.36 27.56
CA SER A 129 -13.51 -8.71 26.34
C SER A 129 -12.20 -7.95 26.30
N SER A 130 -11.16 -8.57 25.75
CA SER A 130 -9.85 -7.94 25.57
C SER A 130 -9.90 -6.64 24.76
N SER A 131 -10.86 -6.54 23.82
CA SER A 131 -11.15 -5.30 23.09
C SER A 131 -11.64 -4.19 24.01
N TYR A 132 -12.58 -4.49 24.92
CA TYR A 132 -13.04 -3.52 25.90
C TYR A 132 -11.91 -3.10 26.85
N ASP A 133 -11.12 -4.04 27.34
CA ASP A 133 -10.01 -3.74 28.26
C ASP A 133 -8.98 -2.82 27.60
N THR A 134 -8.65 -3.08 26.33
CA THR A 134 -7.77 -2.22 25.52
C THR A 134 -8.32 -0.79 25.38
N ILE A 135 -9.62 -0.64 25.13
CA ILE A 135 -10.25 0.68 24.98
C ILE A 135 -10.33 1.40 26.32
N ALA A 136 -10.64 0.68 27.39
CA ALA A 136 -10.69 1.22 28.74
C ALA A 136 -9.31 1.70 29.22
N GLU A 137 -8.23 1.00 28.84
CA GLU A 137 -6.84 1.42 29.03
C GLU A 137 -6.51 2.66 28.18
N ALA A 138 -6.82 2.63 26.88
CA ALA A 138 -6.57 3.75 25.97
C ALA A 138 -7.32 5.03 26.37
N ARG A 139 -8.50 4.92 27.01
CA ARG A 139 -9.22 6.07 27.60
C ARG A 139 -8.39 6.78 28.68
N MET A 140 -7.52 6.06 29.40
CA MET A 140 -6.68 6.65 30.45
C MET A 140 -5.43 7.35 29.89
N ASP A 141 -5.11 7.14 28.61
CA ASP A 141 -4.02 7.82 27.93
C ASP A 141 -4.47 9.21 27.46
N HIS A 142 -4.08 10.24 28.19
CA HIS A 142 -4.40 11.63 27.87
C HIS A 142 -3.92 12.08 26.48
N PHE A 143 -2.96 11.37 25.87
CA PHE A 143 -2.42 11.68 24.55
C PHE A 143 -3.03 10.86 23.41
N ILE A 144 -4.00 9.99 23.67
CA ILE A 144 -4.55 9.07 22.64
C ILE A 144 -5.05 9.82 21.40
N LEU A 145 -5.79 10.92 21.57
CA LEU A 145 -6.26 11.73 20.45
C LEU A 145 -5.09 12.40 19.70
N ALA A 146 -4.09 12.91 20.42
CA ALA A 146 -2.89 13.49 19.80
C ALA A 146 -2.13 12.43 18.99
N LYS A 147 -2.01 11.19 19.50
CA LYS A 147 -1.40 10.05 18.80
C LYS A 147 -2.18 9.66 17.54
N LEU A 148 -3.51 9.59 17.62
CA LEU A 148 -4.38 9.30 16.46
C LEU A 148 -4.30 10.41 15.40
N HIS A 149 -4.31 11.68 15.80
CA HIS A 149 -4.15 12.79 14.87
C HIS A 149 -2.75 12.84 14.24
N PHE A 150 -1.70 12.53 14.99
CA PHE A 150 -0.34 12.44 14.45
C PHE A 150 -0.24 11.29 13.43
N PHE A 151 -0.77 10.11 13.77
CA PHE A 151 -0.90 8.98 12.85
C PHE A 151 -1.60 9.40 11.55
N MET A 152 -2.77 10.05 11.67
CA MET A 152 -3.54 10.52 10.54
C MET A 152 -2.75 11.51 9.68
N SER A 153 -2.08 12.48 10.32
CA SER A 153 -1.23 13.46 9.65
C SER A 153 -0.10 12.82 8.86
N VAL A 154 0.62 11.85 9.44
CA VAL A 154 1.68 11.12 8.74
C VAL A 154 1.11 10.26 7.61
N SER A 155 0.00 9.55 7.83
CA SER A 155 -0.63 8.70 6.81
C SER A 155 -1.04 9.50 5.56
N ARG A 156 -1.55 10.72 5.75
CA ARG A 156 -1.92 11.64 4.67
C ARG A 156 -0.75 12.03 3.78
N SER A 157 0.49 12.06 4.29
CA SER A 157 1.68 12.31 3.46
C SER A 157 1.93 11.18 2.44
N PHE A 158 1.53 9.94 2.74
CA PHE A 158 1.71 8.80 1.83
C PHE A 158 0.56 8.66 0.83
N GLN A 159 -0.65 9.15 1.15
CA GLN A 159 -1.86 8.88 0.39
C GLN A 159 -1.78 9.24 -1.10
N PRO A 160 -1.21 10.39 -1.52
CA PRO A 160 -1.07 10.71 -2.94
C PRO A 160 -0.22 9.68 -3.69
N PHE A 161 0.88 9.23 -3.06
CA PHE A 161 1.74 8.19 -3.62
C PHE A 161 0.97 6.88 -3.75
N LEU A 162 0.32 6.41 -2.69
CA LEU A 162 -0.39 5.12 -2.73
C LEU A 162 -1.47 5.11 -3.83
N THR A 163 -2.26 6.17 -3.89
CA THR A 163 -3.36 6.29 -4.86
C THR A 163 -2.81 6.30 -6.30
N LYS A 164 -1.73 7.04 -6.55
CA LYS A 164 -1.11 7.13 -7.88
C LYS A 164 -0.50 5.81 -8.34
N TYR A 165 0.05 5.03 -7.41
CA TYR A 165 0.78 3.79 -7.71
C TYR A 165 -0.09 2.54 -7.65
N GLN A 166 -1.37 2.62 -7.25
CA GLN A 166 -2.34 1.53 -7.30
C GLN A 166 -2.96 1.36 -8.70
N THR A 167 -2.12 1.11 -9.71
CA THR A 167 -2.52 1.00 -11.12
C THR A 167 -1.73 -0.08 -11.86
N ASP A 168 -2.20 -0.51 -13.03
CA ASP A 168 -1.40 -1.32 -13.99
C ASP A 168 -0.78 -0.50 -15.11
N ALA A 169 -0.95 0.82 -15.10
CA ALA A 169 -0.15 1.69 -15.94
C ALA A 169 1.33 1.56 -15.55
N PRO A 170 2.28 1.65 -16.50
CA PRO A 170 3.69 1.58 -16.18
C PRO A 170 4.16 2.89 -15.53
N MET A 171 4.12 2.97 -14.20
CA MET A 171 4.40 4.19 -13.44
C MET A 171 5.87 4.41 -13.09
N ILE A 172 6.77 3.54 -13.55
CA ILE A 172 8.22 3.68 -13.33
C ILE A 172 8.78 5.06 -13.76
N PRO A 173 8.36 5.68 -14.88
CA PRO A 173 8.85 6.99 -15.27
C PRO A 173 8.64 8.08 -14.19
N PHE A 174 7.57 7.96 -13.39
CA PHE A 174 7.22 8.94 -12.36
C PHE A 174 7.83 8.60 -10.98
N LEU A 175 8.25 7.35 -10.78
CA LEU A 175 8.60 6.77 -9.46
C LEU A 175 9.73 7.51 -8.75
N GLY A 176 10.76 7.93 -9.48
CA GLY A 176 11.89 8.62 -8.88
C GLY A 176 11.49 9.94 -8.22
N ARG A 177 10.81 10.81 -8.98
CA ARG A 177 10.37 12.13 -8.51
C ARG A 177 9.37 12.00 -7.36
N ASP A 178 8.36 11.14 -7.51
CA ASP A 178 7.31 10.99 -6.49
C ASP A 178 7.86 10.43 -5.16
N LEU A 179 8.84 9.51 -5.21
CA LEU A 179 9.52 9.02 -4.01
C LEU A 179 10.34 10.12 -3.34
N GLU A 180 11.04 10.93 -4.13
CA GLU A 180 11.85 12.04 -3.63
C GLU A 180 10.96 13.05 -2.89
N ASP A 181 9.84 13.44 -3.49
CA ASP A 181 8.89 14.39 -2.91
C ASP A 181 8.29 13.86 -1.60
N LEU A 182 7.89 12.58 -1.56
CA LEU A 182 7.41 11.93 -0.35
C LEU A 182 8.47 11.94 0.76
N ILE A 183 9.71 11.52 0.45
CA ILE A 183 10.80 11.48 1.44
C ILE A 183 11.06 12.89 1.97
N ARG A 184 11.21 13.89 1.10
CA ARG A 184 11.43 15.28 1.52
C ARG A 184 10.28 15.81 2.37
N SER A 185 9.04 15.50 2.02
CA SER A 185 7.87 15.87 2.83
C SER A 185 7.95 15.32 4.25
N LEU A 186 8.42 14.09 4.43
CA LEU A 186 8.59 13.47 5.76
C LEU A 186 9.77 14.07 6.52
N LEU A 187 10.93 14.25 5.87
CA LEU A 187 12.13 14.80 6.49
C LEU A 187 11.92 16.23 6.98
N ARG A 188 11.21 17.08 6.22
CA ARG A 188 10.86 18.47 6.62
C ARG A 188 10.16 18.57 7.96
N ARG A 189 9.54 17.50 8.45
CA ARG A 189 8.82 17.48 9.73
C ARG A 189 9.73 17.42 10.95
N PHE A 190 10.93 16.87 10.82
CA PHE A 190 11.81 16.62 11.98
C PHE A 190 13.31 16.82 11.74
N ILE A 191 13.77 16.90 10.48
CA ILE A 191 15.16 17.21 10.12
C ILE A 191 15.30 18.71 9.86
N LYS A 192 16.41 19.30 10.30
CA LYS A 192 16.72 20.72 10.08
C LYS A 192 16.73 21.06 8.58
N ARG A 193 16.33 22.27 8.23
CA ARG A 193 16.13 22.68 6.82
C ARG A 193 17.46 22.75 6.05
N ASP A 194 18.50 23.28 6.68
CA ASP A 194 19.86 23.41 6.15
C ASP A 194 20.46 22.05 5.71
N VAL A 195 20.12 20.97 6.41
CA VAL A 195 20.55 19.61 6.04
C VAL A 195 19.92 19.10 4.73
N GLN A 196 18.78 19.67 4.30
CA GLN A 196 18.01 19.17 3.16
C GLN A 196 18.22 19.95 1.85
N VAL A 197 18.79 21.16 1.95
CA VAL A 197 19.03 22.06 0.81
C VAL A 197 20.08 21.45 -0.13
N ASP A 198 19.82 21.50 -1.44
CA ASP A 198 20.72 21.03 -2.52
C ASP A 198 21.21 19.57 -2.39
N VAL A 199 20.51 18.75 -1.61
CA VAL A 199 20.82 17.33 -1.46
C VAL A 199 20.30 16.56 -2.67
N SER A 200 21.19 16.06 -3.53
CA SER A 200 20.78 15.19 -4.66
C SER A 200 20.02 13.93 -4.17
N PRO A 201 19.19 13.28 -5.01
CA PRO A 201 18.44 12.07 -4.63
C PRO A 201 19.32 10.94 -4.10
N VAL A 202 20.54 10.80 -4.65
CA VAL A 202 21.53 9.78 -4.22
C VAL A 202 22.05 10.05 -2.81
N LYS A 203 22.27 11.31 -2.47
CA LYS A 203 22.68 11.72 -1.12
C LYS A 203 21.49 11.63 -0.15
N LEU A 204 20.29 11.96 -0.62
CA LEU A 204 19.06 11.91 0.18
C LEU A 204 18.80 10.51 0.74
N VAL A 205 18.91 9.46 -0.10
CA VAL A 205 18.71 8.07 0.35
C VAL A 205 19.83 7.49 1.21
N LYS A 206 20.93 8.23 1.39
CA LYS A 206 22.06 7.88 2.25
C LYS A 206 22.10 8.70 3.54
N LEU A 207 21.15 9.62 3.74
CA LEU A 207 21.07 10.44 4.94
C LEU A 207 20.85 9.55 6.17
N ASP A 208 21.69 9.71 7.19
CA ASP A 208 21.47 9.07 8.49
C ASP A 208 20.39 9.81 9.27
N VAL A 209 19.14 9.44 9.03
CA VAL A 209 17.97 10.02 9.69
C VAL A 209 17.87 9.68 11.18
N THR A 210 18.78 8.86 11.71
CA THR A 210 18.85 8.50 13.14
C THR A 210 19.78 9.42 13.93
N ASP A 211 20.64 10.19 13.26
CA ASP A 211 21.49 11.18 13.92
C ASP A 211 20.64 12.35 14.44
N GLN A 212 20.44 12.36 15.75
CA GLN A 212 19.67 13.40 16.45
C GLN A 212 20.27 14.80 16.31
N LYS A 213 21.55 14.94 15.94
CA LYS A 213 22.16 16.26 15.66
C LYS A 213 21.54 16.93 14.44
N LEU A 214 21.00 16.14 13.52
CA LEU A 214 20.31 16.61 12.32
C LEU A 214 18.85 17.00 12.61
N TRP A 215 18.32 16.64 13.78
CA TRP A 215 16.92 16.87 14.11
C TRP A 215 16.69 18.31 14.57
N VAL A 216 15.50 18.82 14.29
CA VAL A 216 15.01 20.06 14.90
C VAL A 216 14.83 19.86 16.40
N SER A 217 14.73 20.96 17.16
CA SER A 217 14.34 20.88 18.57
C SER A 217 13.00 20.15 18.71
N PRO A 218 12.77 19.35 19.78
CA PRO A 218 11.46 18.73 20.01
C PRO A 218 10.30 19.73 20.02
N LYS A 219 10.51 21.00 20.36
CA LYS A 219 9.43 22.02 20.28
C LYS A 219 9.06 22.42 18.85
N GLN A 220 9.89 22.08 17.86
CA GLN A 220 9.77 22.47 16.45
C GLN A 220 9.35 21.30 15.53
N VAL A 221 9.19 20.08 16.04
CA VAL A 221 8.72 18.97 15.21
C VAL A 221 7.29 19.25 14.71
N ASP A 222 7.06 19.01 13.43
CA ASP A 222 5.74 19.12 12.83
C ASP A 222 4.92 17.86 13.12
N ILE A 223 4.03 17.95 14.10
CA ILE A 223 3.07 16.90 14.46
C ILE A 223 1.74 16.99 13.71
N GLY A 224 1.56 18.02 12.86
CA GLY A 224 0.32 18.30 12.17
C GLY A 224 -0.73 18.99 13.06
N MET A 225 -1.63 19.73 12.41
CA MET A 225 -2.60 20.61 13.08
C MET A 225 -3.52 19.88 14.06
N GLY A 226 -3.98 18.66 13.72
CA GLY A 226 -4.88 17.89 14.57
C GLY A 226 -4.23 17.49 15.90
N ALA A 227 -2.97 17.06 15.87
CA ALA A 227 -2.24 16.69 17.08
C ALA A 227 -1.93 17.95 17.91
N THR A 228 -1.55 19.05 17.26
CA THR A 228 -1.39 20.35 17.93
C THR A 228 -2.66 20.82 18.62
N ALA A 229 -3.82 20.69 17.98
CA ALA A 229 -5.11 21.07 18.56
C ALA A 229 -5.46 20.18 19.76
N ALA A 230 -5.26 18.86 19.65
CA ALA A 230 -5.48 17.92 20.74
C ALA A 230 -4.61 18.26 21.97
N LEU A 231 -3.34 18.59 21.77
CA LEU A 231 -2.44 19.00 22.86
C LEU A 231 -2.87 20.32 23.52
N LYS A 232 -3.29 21.32 22.74
CA LYS A 232 -3.77 22.60 23.28
C LYS A 232 -5.05 22.46 24.08
N GLY A 233 -5.96 21.59 23.65
CA GLY A 233 -7.19 21.27 24.39
C GLY A 233 -6.93 20.69 25.78
N MET A 234 -5.76 20.07 26.00
CA MET A 234 -5.37 19.52 27.31
C MET A 234 -4.93 20.60 28.30
N SER A 235 -4.34 21.70 27.82
CA SER A 235 -3.74 22.77 28.66
C SER A 235 -4.74 23.55 29.53
N GLY A 236 -6.05 23.42 29.27
CA GLY A 236 -7.12 24.05 30.06
C GLY A 236 -7.86 23.12 31.03
N SER A 237 -7.47 21.84 31.14
CA SER A 237 -8.13 20.84 31.98
C SER A 237 -7.29 20.48 33.22
N GLN A 238 -7.93 20.15 34.36
CA GLN A 238 -7.24 19.62 35.55
C GLN A 238 -6.51 18.28 35.31
N SER A 239 -6.76 17.66 34.15
CA SER A 239 -6.16 16.41 33.64
C SER A 239 -5.13 16.64 32.51
N GLY A 240 -4.65 17.87 32.32
CA GLY A 240 -3.68 18.19 31.28
C GLY A 240 -2.32 17.54 31.55
N GLY A 241 -1.72 16.93 30.52
CA GLY A 241 -0.37 16.39 30.61
C GLY A 241 0.64 17.49 30.96
N SER A 242 1.57 17.18 31.85
CA SER A 242 2.66 18.08 32.25
C SER A 242 3.49 18.53 31.04
N GLU A 243 4.16 19.68 31.13
CA GLU A 243 5.07 20.16 30.06
C GLU A 243 6.11 19.07 29.70
N ARG A 244 6.56 18.31 30.70
CA ARG A 244 7.44 17.15 30.53
C ARG A 244 6.81 16.07 29.65
N GLU A 245 5.55 15.69 29.87
CA GLU A 245 4.86 14.67 29.06
C GLU A 245 4.61 15.15 27.63
N VAL A 246 4.26 16.43 27.44
CA VAL A 246 4.15 17.02 26.10
C VAL A 246 5.48 16.95 25.36
N LEU A 247 6.59 17.30 26.02
CA LEU A 247 7.94 17.18 25.43
C LEU A 247 8.31 15.72 25.11
N LEU A 248 7.90 14.76 25.93
CA LEU A 248 8.06 13.33 25.64
C LEU A 248 7.26 12.93 24.39
N PHE A 249 5.99 13.33 24.27
CA PHE A 249 5.19 13.09 23.07
C PHE A 249 5.85 13.67 21.80
N MET A 250 6.41 14.87 21.88
CA MET A 250 7.12 15.50 20.75
C MET A 250 8.38 14.70 20.37
N ARG A 251 9.17 14.25 21.34
CA ARG A 251 10.36 13.40 21.10
C ARG A 251 9.97 12.04 20.51
N ASP A 252 8.90 11.44 20.99
CA ASP A 252 8.38 10.18 20.46
C ASP A 252 7.90 10.36 19.02
N SER A 253 7.29 11.50 18.70
CA SER A 253 6.89 11.86 17.33
C SER A 253 8.11 11.97 16.39
N GLN A 254 9.21 12.57 16.84
CA GLN A 254 10.46 12.59 16.08
C GLN A 254 11.03 11.19 15.88
N SER A 255 11.00 10.37 16.93
CA SER A 255 11.48 8.98 16.88
C SER A 255 10.66 8.13 15.92
N ALA A 256 9.34 8.31 15.90
CA ALA A 256 8.43 7.68 14.95
C ALA A 256 8.77 8.08 13.51
N LEU A 257 8.90 9.38 13.21
CA LEU A 257 9.28 9.88 11.88
C LEU A 257 10.65 9.38 11.43
N SER A 258 11.64 9.40 12.33
CA SER A 258 12.97 8.85 12.07
C SER A 258 12.89 7.37 11.72
N LYS A 259 12.11 6.58 12.47
CA LYS A 259 11.96 5.14 12.21
C LYS A 259 11.25 4.86 10.88
N ILE A 260 10.24 5.66 10.53
CA ILE A 260 9.57 5.59 9.23
C ILE A 260 10.58 5.86 8.12
N CYS A 261 11.31 6.98 8.21
CA CYS A 261 12.28 7.36 7.20
C CYS A 261 13.43 6.35 7.10
N GLN A 262 13.94 5.83 8.22
CA GLN A 262 15.01 4.84 8.23
C GLN A 262 14.64 3.60 7.41
N ASN A 263 13.43 3.05 7.64
CA ASN A 263 12.94 1.89 6.91
C ASN A 263 12.67 2.20 5.44
N LEU A 264 12.11 3.38 5.16
CA LEU A 264 11.80 3.82 3.79
C LEU A 264 13.08 3.96 2.97
N LEU A 265 14.09 4.65 3.53
CA LEU A 265 15.38 4.86 2.89
C LEU A 265 16.16 3.55 2.73
N LEU A 266 16.07 2.61 3.68
CA LEU A 266 16.76 1.32 3.62
C LEU A 266 16.40 0.53 2.35
N LYS A 267 15.13 0.50 1.96
CA LYS A 267 14.64 -0.29 0.81
C LYS A 267 14.22 0.59 -0.39
N CYS A 268 14.62 1.86 -0.40
CA CYS A 268 14.14 2.83 -1.38
C CYS A 268 14.61 2.52 -2.82
N PRO A 269 13.69 2.43 -3.81
CA PRO A 269 14.03 2.30 -5.23
C PRO A 269 14.96 3.41 -5.77
N LEU A 270 14.96 4.59 -5.16
CA LEU A 270 15.86 5.70 -5.55
C LEU A 270 17.35 5.38 -5.41
N LYS A 271 17.72 4.29 -4.73
CA LYS A 271 19.11 3.79 -4.71
C LYS A 271 19.59 3.31 -6.08
N TYR A 272 18.68 2.85 -6.94
CA TYR A 272 19.03 2.29 -8.25
C TYR A 272 19.12 3.40 -9.32
N PRO A 273 20.26 3.49 -10.06
CA PRO A 273 20.39 4.43 -11.16
C PRO A 273 19.28 4.29 -12.21
N SER A 274 18.83 3.07 -12.48
CA SER A 274 17.75 2.81 -13.42
C SER A 274 16.48 3.56 -13.02
N VAL A 275 16.05 3.49 -11.76
CA VAL A 275 14.86 4.22 -11.28
C VAL A 275 15.02 5.73 -11.41
N ARG A 276 16.21 6.27 -11.08
CA ARG A 276 16.47 7.71 -11.19
C ARG A 276 16.48 8.21 -12.64
N ASN A 277 16.95 7.38 -13.57
CA ASN A 277 17.07 7.78 -14.97
C ASN A 277 15.77 7.58 -15.77
N MET A 278 14.82 6.78 -15.28
CA MET A 278 13.53 6.54 -15.95
C MET A 278 12.66 7.77 -16.11
N MET A 279 12.93 8.84 -15.36
CA MET A 279 12.24 10.12 -15.51
C MET A 279 12.40 10.75 -16.91
N CYS A 280 13.34 10.27 -17.73
CA CYS A 280 13.44 10.67 -19.13
C CYS A 280 12.27 10.19 -19.98
N LEU A 281 11.47 9.24 -19.46
CA LEU A 281 10.28 8.73 -20.12
C LEU A 281 8.99 9.43 -19.68
N GLU A 282 9.09 10.43 -18.80
CA GLU A 282 7.95 11.27 -18.41
C GLU A 282 7.67 12.29 -19.52
N PRO A 283 6.48 12.30 -20.16
CA PRO A 283 6.21 13.17 -21.31
C PRO A 283 6.45 14.66 -21.04
N GLN A 284 6.09 15.14 -19.85
CA GLN A 284 6.34 16.53 -19.47
C GLN A 284 7.82 16.88 -19.40
N ASN A 285 8.67 15.94 -18.94
CA ASN A 285 10.12 16.17 -18.89
C ASN A 285 10.72 16.11 -20.29
N MET A 286 10.24 15.22 -21.17
CA MET A 286 10.67 15.19 -22.56
C MET A 286 10.44 16.53 -23.26
N HIS A 287 9.30 17.18 -22.98
CA HIS A 287 8.97 18.49 -23.50
C HIS A 287 9.79 19.62 -22.85
N LYS A 288 9.88 19.65 -21.50
CA LYS A 288 10.49 20.78 -20.76
C LYS A 288 12.01 20.72 -20.72
N GLU A 289 12.59 19.52 -20.63
CA GLU A 289 14.02 19.30 -20.38
C GLU A 289 14.59 18.19 -21.31
N PRO A 290 14.59 18.39 -22.64
CA PRO A 290 14.99 17.36 -23.61
C PRO A 290 16.45 16.93 -23.43
N ASP A 291 17.38 17.86 -23.18
CA ASP A 291 18.80 17.54 -22.99
C ASP A 291 19.04 16.65 -21.76
N MET A 292 18.33 16.95 -20.66
CA MET A 292 18.35 16.13 -19.45
C MET A 292 17.81 14.73 -19.77
N CYS A 293 16.66 14.63 -20.44
CA CYS A 293 16.09 13.35 -20.83
C CYS A 293 17.05 12.53 -21.70
N LEU A 294 17.73 13.17 -22.66
CA LEU A 294 18.73 12.52 -23.50
C LEU A 294 19.92 11.99 -22.70
N GLN A 295 20.43 12.76 -21.73
CA GLN A 295 21.49 12.32 -20.84
C GLN A 295 21.07 11.07 -20.04
N LYS A 296 19.86 11.08 -19.49
CA LYS A 296 19.32 9.99 -18.68
C LYS A 296 19.07 8.73 -19.51
N ILE A 297 18.53 8.83 -20.73
CA ILE A 297 18.35 7.63 -21.57
C ILE A 297 19.69 7.03 -21.96
N LYS A 298 20.70 7.85 -22.26
CA LYS A 298 22.06 7.37 -22.56
C LYS A 298 22.64 6.59 -21.38
N ALA A 299 22.42 7.05 -20.15
CA ALA A 299 22.81 6.31 -18.95
C ALA A 299 22.07 4.97 -18.80
N LEU A 300 20.78 4.89 -19.16
CA LEU A 300 20.03 3.62 -19.19
C LEU A 300 20.57 2.66 -20.26
N ILE A 301 20.80 3.16 -21.48
CA ILE A 301 21.38 2.39 -22.58
C ILE A 301 22.73 1.80 -22.16
N MET A 302 23.62 2.63 -21.61
CA MET A 302 24.93 2.18 -21.13
C MET A 302 24.82 1.11 -20.06
N LYS A 303 23.86 1.22 -19.12
CA LYS A 303 23.61 0.18 -18.12
C LYS A 303 23.18 -1.13 -18.78
N PHE A 304 22.29 -1.09 -19.76
CA PHE A 304 21.81 -2.29 -20.47
C PHE A 304 22.91 -2.94 -21.33
N VAL A 305 23.82 -2.14 -21.90
CA VAL A 305 25.02 -2.66 -22.59
C VAL A 305 25.94 -3.37 -21.61
N GLN A 306 26.26 -2.73 -20.47
CA GLN A 306 27.11 -3.32 -19.42
C GLN A 306 26.53 -4.63 -18.86
N ASP A 307 25.20 -4.68 -18.71
CA ASP A 307 24.49 -5.86 -18.21
C ASP A 307 24.29 -6.95 -19.28
N LYS A 308 24.78 -6.75 -20.50
CA LYS A 308 24.58 -7.62 -21.66
C LYS A 308 23.09 -7.90 -21.93
N LYS A 309 22.23 -6.89 -21.71
CA LYS A 309 20.78 -6.93 -21.96
C LYS A 309 20.36 -6.20 -23.23
N LEU A 310 21.29 -5.57 -23.93
CA LEU A 310 21.07 -4.95 -25.23
C LEU A 310 21.74 -5.77 -26.35
N SER A 311 20.94 -6.48 -27.14
CA SER A 311 21.42 -7.18 -28.33
C SER A 311 22.01 -6.17 -29.33
N GLY A 312 23.19 -6.47 -29.88
CA GLY A 312 23.93 -5.54 -30.74
C GLY A 312 24.82 -4.54 -29.99
N GLY A 313 24.84 -4.58 -28.66
CA GLY A 313 25.81 -3.84 -27.83
C GLY A 313 25.79 -2.33 -28.06
N VAL A 314 26.99 -1.72 -28.10
CA VAL A 314 27.17 -0.26 -28.22
C VAL A 314 26.55 0.28 -29.49
N THR A 315 26.74 -0.39 -30.64
CA THR A 315 26.20 0.06 -31.93
C THR A 315 24.67 0.16 -31.93
N ALA A 316 23.99 -0.81 -31.30
CA ALA A 316 22.53 -0.73 -31.12
C ALA A 316 22.16 0.42 -30.16
N GLY A 317 22.95 0.62 -29.11
CA GLY A 317 22.79 1.73 -28.17
C GLY A 317 22.89 3.10 -28.82
N ASP A 318 23.85 3.30 -29.72
CA ASP A 318 24.03 4.56 -30.45
C ASP A 318 22.82 4.87 -31.34
N LYS A 319 22.29 3.86 -32.05
CA LYS A 319 21.06 4.00 -32.85
C LYS A 319 19.87 4.42 -32.00
N ILE A 320 19.68 3.78 -30.84
CA ILE A 320 18.60 4.13 -29.91
C ILE A 320 18.76 5.57 -29.42
N ALA A 321 19.98 5.97 -29.03
CA ALA A 321 20.24 7.32 -28.56
C ALA A 321 20.00 8.38 -29.65
N GLN A 322 20.39 8.09 -30.90
CA GLN A 322 20.13 8.97 -32.05
C GLN A 322 18.63 9.10 -32.33
N GLN A 323 17.88 7.98 -32.32
CA GLN A 323 16.43 8.00 -32.48
C GLN A 323 15.75 8.79 -31.36
N PHE A 324 16.16 8.61 -30.11
CA PHE A 324 15.60 9.38 -28.99
C PHE A 324 15.91 10.87 -29.09
N GLN A 325 17.14 11.22 -29.48
CA GLN A 325 17.51 12.61 -29.70
C GLN A 325 16.62 13.24 -30.76
N LYS A 326 16.46 12.59 -31.93
CA LYS A 326 15.56 13.09 -32.97
C LYS A 326 14.14 13.28 -32.41
N PHE A 327 13.59 12.23 -31.81
CA PHE A 327 12.25 12.24 -31.21
C PHE A 327 12.01 13.39 -30.21
N LEU A 328 12.98 13.65 -29.32
CA LEU A 328 12.87 14.72 -28.32
C LEU A 328 12.80 16.11 -28.93
N PHE A 329 13.57 16.34 -30.01
CA PHE A 329 13.67 17.64 -30.66
C PHE A 329 12.69 17.82 -31.82
N SER A 330 11.88 16.81 -32.15
CA SER A 330 10.72 16.92 -33.04
C SER A 330 9.40 16.64 -32.31
N GLU A 331 8.98 15.39 -32.19
CA GLU A 331 7.63 14.99 -31.77
C GLU A 331 7.34 15.34 -30.31
N ALA A 332 8.31 15.22 -29.40
CA ALA A 332 8.11 15.51 -27.98
C ALA A 332 7.90 17.01 -27.65
N ARG A 333 8.00 17.89 -28.65
CA ARG A 333 7.71 19.32 -28.53
C ARG A 333 6.22 19.66 -28.62
N GLY A 334 5.37 18.69 -28.94
CA GLY A 334 3.92 18.88 -28.99
C GLY A 334 3.32 19.28 -27.63
N GLU A 335 2.21 20.03 -27.66
CA GLU A 335 1.50 20.47 -26.46
C GLU A 335 0.92 19.29 -25.67
N GLU A 336 0.60 18.19 -26.34
CA GLU A 336 0.11 16.95 -25.74
C GLU A 336 1.10 16.33 -24.74
N PHE A 337 2.41 16.53 -24.95
CA PHE A 337 3.43 16.08 -23.99
C PHE A 337 3.42 16.93 -22.72
N MET A 338 3.22 18.24 -22.87
CA MET A 338 3.13 19.18 -21.75
C MET A 338 1.85 18.97 -20.95
N ALA A 339 0.74 18.67 -21.64
CA ALA A 339 -0.58 18.44 -21.05
C ALA A 339 -0.76 17.02 -20.48
N PHE A 340 0.14 16.08 -20.78
CA PHE A 340 0.02 14.70 -20.33
C PHE A 340 -0.05 14.60 -18.80
N SER A 341 -1.03 13.85 -18.30
CA SER A 341 -1.18 13.54 -16.87
C SER A 341 -1.42 12.04 -16.70
N ALA A 342 -0.61 11.39 -15.86
CA ALA A 342 -0.83 10.00 -15.49
C ALA A 342 -2.02 9.81 -14.53
N LEU A 343 -2.61 10.90 -14.01
CA LEU A 343 -3.66 10.88 -12.99
C LEU A 343 -5.06 11.11 -13.55
N ASP A 344 -5.19 11.59 -14.79
CA ASP A 344 -6.51 11.96 -15.35
C ASP A 344 -7.33 10.76 -15.85
N GLY A 345 -6.73 9.57 -15.86
CA GLY A 345 -7.36 8.34 -16.32
C GLY A 345 -7.66 8.29 -17.83
N LYS A 346 -7.24 9.30 -18.60
CA LYS A 346 -7.54 9.41 -20.04
C LYS A 346 -6.57 8.60 -20.90
N SER A 347 -5.27 8.64 -20.57
CA SER A 347 -4.23 8.00 -21.36
C SER A 347 -3.18 7.33 -20.48
N ARG A 348 -2.82 6.10 -20.83
CA ARG A 348 -1.68 5.40 -20.23
C ARG A 348 -0.38 5.86 -20.91
N VAL A 349 0.72 5.93 -20.14
CA VAL A 349 2.01 6.40 -20.66
C VAL A 349 2.60 5.47 -21.73
N ASP A 350 2.40 4.15 -21.61
CA ASP A 350 2.80 3.18 -22.63
C ASP A 350 2.08 3.42 -23.96
N SER A 351 0.77 3.55 -23.92
CA SER A 351 -0.09 3.75 -25.08
C SER A 351 0.21 5.09 -25.76
N PHE A 352 0.42 6.14 -24.97
CA PHE A 352 0.80 7.46 -25.43
C PHE A 352 2.17 7.44 -26.13
N LEU A 353 3.21 6.92 -25.47
CA LEU A 353 4.56 6.86 -26.02
C LEU A 353 4.65 5.94 -27.23
N HIS A 354 3.94 4.81 -27.25
CA HIS A 354 3.88 3.91 -28.41
C HIS A 354 3.40 4.67 -29.67
N LYS A 355 2.31 5.43 -29.52
CA LYS A 355 1.76 6.23 -30.62
C LYS A 355 2.74 7.32 -31.06
N ALA A 356 3.35 8.01 -30.11
CA ALA A 356 4.24 9.13 -30.39
C ALA A 356 5.59 8.69 -30.99
N MET A 357 6.10 7.52 -30.61
CA MET A 357 7.36 6.96 -31.11
C MET A 357 7.16 6.11 -32.39
N ASN A 358 6.01 6.22 -33.05
CA ASN A 358 5.80 5.56 -34.33
C ASN A 358 6.86 6.01 -35.36
N GLY A 359 7.51 5.06 -36.02
CA GLY A 359 8.66 5.33 -36.90
C GLY A 359 10.04 5.28 -36.24
N TYR A 360 10.11 5.06 -34.91
CA TYR A 360 11.36 4.89 -34.15
C TYR A 360 11.47 3.47 -33.55
N ALA A 361 11.65 2.46 -34.40
CA ALA A 361 11.49 1.05 -34.03
C ALA A 361 12.48 0.58 -32.94
N GLU A 362 13.77 0.90 -33.07
CA GLU A 362 14.80 0.52 -32.11
C GLU A 362 14.59 1.21 -30.76
N LEU A 363 14.23 2.49 -30.78
CA LEU A 363 13.86 3.25 -29.60
C LEU A 363 12.66 2.63 -28.89
N TRP A 364 11.56 2.39 -29.61
CA TRP A 364 10.37 1.82 -29.01
C TRP A 364 10.64 0.44 -28.40
N SER A 365 11.37 -0.44 -29.10
CA SER A 365 11.75 -1.75 -28.56
C SER A 365 12.58 -1.64 -27.27
N PHE A 366 13.33 -0.56 -27.08
CA PHE A 366 14.05 -0.30 -25.84
C PHE A 366 13.13 0.26 -24.76
N VAL A 367 12.31 1.27 -25.08
CA VAL A 367 11.35 1.90 -24.16
C VAL A 367 10.31 0.90 -23.66
N GLU A 368 9.81 0.02 -24.51
CA GLU A 368 8.90 -1.06 -24.14
C GLU A 368 9.50 -1.92 -23.01
N LYS A 369 10.76 -2.34 -23.16
CA LYS A 369 11.46 -3.10 -22.10
C LYS A 369 11.54 -2.31 -20.80
N LEU A 370 11.79 -1.01 -20.87
CA LEU A 370 11.85 -0.15 -19.69
C LEU A 370 10.49 -0.03 -18.98
N LEU A 371 9.40 0.10 -19.74
CA LEU A 371 8.04 0.22 -19.22
C LEU A 371 7.50 -1.11 -18.66
N LEU A 372 8.06 -2.25 -19.08
CA LEU A 372 7.74 -3.56 -18.51
C LEU A 372 8.33 -3.80 -17.10
N LEU A 373 9.22 -2.92 -16.62
CA LEU A 373 9.74 -3.05 -15.26
C LEU A 373 8.63 -2.76 -14.23
N SER A 374 8.48 -3.66 -13.25
CA SER A 374 7.40 -3.58 -12.25
C SER A 374 7.68 -2.53 -11.17
N HIS A 375 6.72 -1.64 -10.93
CA HIS A 375 6.76 -0.57 -9.94
C HIS A 375 6.19 -0.97 -8.56
N GLY A 376 5.84 -2.24 -8.35
CA GLY A 376 5.30 -2.71 -7.07
C GLY A 376 3.77 -2.77 -6.98
N GLN A 377 3.10 -3.10 -8.09
CA GLN A 377 1.72 -3.56 -8.06
C GLN A 377 1.61 -4.92 -8.73
N ALA A 378 1.81 -5.97 -7.94
CA ALA A 378 1.38 -7.29 -8.31
C ALA A 378 -0.12 -7.20 -8.52
N THR A 379 -0.57 -7.71 -9.66
CA THR A 379 -1.97 -8.06 -9.93
C THR A 379 -2.64 -8.75 -8.74
N VAL A 380 -1.87 -9.45 -7.90
CA VAL A 380 -2.30 -10.07 -6.63
C VAL A 380 -2.84 -9.06 -5.61
N GLU A 381 -2.16 -7.93 -5.35
CA GLU A 381 -2.61 -6.93 -4.37
C GLU A 381 -3.90 -6.23 -4.81
N ARG A 382 -4.01 -5.96 -6.12
CA ARG A 382 -5.27 -5.50 -6.72
C ARG A 382 -6.35 -6.57 -6.61
N GLY A 383 -5.99 -7.84 -6.82
CA GLY A 383 -6.86 -9.00 -6.61
C GLY A 383 -7.50 -8.99 -5.22
N PHE A 384 -6.72 -8.79 -4.16
CA PHE A 384 -7.25 -8.67 -2.80
C PHE A 384 -8.17 -7.47 -2.60
N SER A 385 -7.85 -6.30 -3.15
CA SER A 385 -8.74 -5.12 -3.06
C SER A 385 -10.08 -5.37 -3.76
N ILE A 386 -10.06 -6.07 -4.89
CA ILE A 386 -11.29 -6.41 -5.61
C ILE A 386 -12.05 -7.53 -4.91
N ASN A 387 -11.34 -8.49 -4.32
CA ASN A 387 -11.96 -9.54 -3.50
C ASN A 387 -12.73 -8.92 -2.34
N LYS A 388 -12.22 -7.84 -1.72
CA LYS A 388 -12.92 -7.12 -0.65
C LYS A 388 -14.27 -6.55 -1.09
N GLU A 389 -14.47 -6.22 -2.37
CA GLU A 389 -15.75 -5.75 -2.89
C GLU A 389 -16.80 -6.87 -2.98
N VAL A 390 -16.37 -8.12 -3.06
CA VAL A 390 -17.25 -9.30 -3.19
C VAL A 390 -17.29 -10.16 -1.92
N GLU A 391 -16.35 -9.95 -0.99
CA GLU A 391 -16.22 -10.75 0.24
C GLU A 391 -17.39 -10.52 1.21
N MET A 392 -17.99 -11.62 1.67
CA MET A 392 -18.97 -11.64 2.76
C MET A 392 -18.59 -12.71 3.79
N CYS A 393 -19.10 -12.56 5.02
CA CYS A 393 -18.88 -13.56 6.07
C CYS A 393 -19.43 -14.94 5.64
N ASN A 394 -18.69 -16.01 5.97
CA ASN A 394 -19.07 -17.41 5.74
C ASN A 394 -19.23 -17.80 4.24
N MET A 395 -18.52 -17.14 3.32
CA MET A 395 -18.46 -17.61 1.94
C MET A 395 -17.49 -18.78 1.78
N ASN A 396 -17.85 -19.72 0.90
CA ASN A 396 -16.96 -20.80 0.49
C ASN A 396 -16.01 -20.32 -0.63
N GLU A 397 -14.87 -20.98 -0.79
CA GLU A 397 -13.86 -20.66 -1.81
C GLU A 397 -14.47 -20.60 -3.22
N ASP A 398 -15.27 -21.60 -3.59
CA ASP A 398 -15.95 -21.66 -4.90
C ASP A 398 -16.85 -20.44 -5.16
N THR A 399 -17.45 -19.88 -4.11
CA THR A 399 -18.30 -18.69 -4.22
C THR A 399 -17.46 -17.45 -4.51
N ILE A 400 -16.32 -17.30 -3.83
CA ILE A 400 -15.36 -16.21 -4.08
C ILE A 400 -14.85 -16.28 -5.51
N VAL A 401 -14.40 -17.45 -5.96
CA VAL A 401 -13.88 -17.66 -7.32
C VAL A 401 -14.96 -17.31 -8.36
N SER A 402 -16.18 -17.80 -8.18
CA SER A 402 -17.29 -17.55 -9.11
C SER A 402 -17.66 -16.06 -9.18
N GLN A 403 -17.79 -15.37 -8.04
CA GLN A 403 -18.06 -13.93 -8.01
C GLN A 403 -16.93 -13.14 -8.68
N ARG A 404 -15.67 -13.55 -8.46
CA ARG A 404 -14.53 -12.88 -9.06
C ARG A 404 -14.52 -12.96 -10.57
N LEU A 405 -14.82 -14.14 -11.12
CA LEU A 405 -14.96 -14.37 -12.57
C LEU A 405 -16.06 -13.48 -13.17
N ILE A 406 -17.21 -13.37 -12.49
CA ILE A 406 -18.31 -12.50 -12.91
C ILE A 406 -17.85 -11.04 -12.95
N CYS A 407 -17.22 -10.54 -11.88
CA CYS A 407 -16.72 -9.17 -11.82
C CYS A 407 -15.69 -8.85 -12.91
N ASP A 408 -14.76 -9.77 -13.17
CA ASP A 408 -13.74 -9.59 -14.22
C ASP A 408 -14.37 -9.56 -15.62
N TYR A 409 -15.32 -10.46 -15.90
CA TYR A 409 -16.04 -10.47 -17.17
C TYR A 409 -16.87 -9.19 -17.38
N VAL A 410 -17.59 -8.74 -16.35
CA VAL A 410 -18.35 -7.48 -16.38
C VAL A 410 -17.45 -6.29 -16.68
N ARG A 411 -16.25 -6.23 -16.07
CA ARG A 411 -15.28 -5.16 -16.33
C ARG A 411 -14.75 -5.22 -17.75
N MET A 412 -14.46 -6.41 -18.27
CA MET A 412 -14.03 -6.61 -19.65
C MET A 412 -15.09 -6.14 -20.67
N CYS A 413 -16.38 -6.37 -20.39
CA CYS A 413 -17.46 -5.84 -21.20
C CYS A 413 -17.67 -4.31 -21.04
N GLY A 414 -16.98 -3.66 -20.10
CA GLY A 414 -17.11 -2.23 -19.84
C GLY A 414 -18.35 -1.83 -19.02
N GLY A 415 -18.85 -2.75 -18.20
CA GLY A 415 -19.97 -2.54 -17.26
C GLY A 415 -21.10 -3.55 -17.43
N VAL A 416 -21.93 -3.69 -16.39
CA VAL A 416 -23.00 -4.71 -16.30
C VAL A 416 -24.00 -4.60 -17.46
N VAL A 417 -24.31 -3.38 -17.89
CA VAL A 417 -25.25 -3.10 -18.98
C VAL A 417 -24.70 -3.44 -20.38
N LYS A 418 -23.39 -3.68 -20.49
CA LYS A 418 -22.72 -4.02 -21.76
C LYS A 418 -22.40 -5.51 -21.88
N VAL A 419 -22.76 -6.30 -20.88
CA VAL A 419 -22.56 -7.75 -20.90
C VAL A 419 -23.48 -8.37 -21.96
N PRO A 420 -22.95 -9.08 -22.98
CA PRO A 420 -23.78 -9.69 -24.01
C PRO A 420 -24.70 -10.79 -23.44
N LEU A 421 -25.99 -10.72 -23.73
CA LEU A 421 -26.96 -11.76 -23.39
C LEU A 421 -26.92 -12.89 -24.43
N THR A 422 -25.92 -13.77 -24.33
CA THR A 422 -25.79 -14.93 -25.22
C THR A 422 -26.83 -16.01 -24.89
N LYS A 423 -27.14 -16.89 -25.85
CA LYS A 423 -28.06 -18.02 -25.62
C LYS A 423 -27.54 -18.95 -24.53
N GLU A 424 -26.23 -19.14 -24.48
CA GLU A 424 -25.54 -19.93 -23.47
C GLU A 424 -25.78 -19.32 -22.08
N LEU A 425 -25.57 -18.01 -21.92
CA LEU A 425 -25.77 -17.33 -20.64
C LEU A 425 -27.24 -17.43 -20.16
N LEU A 426 -28.20 -17.28 -21.08
CA LEU A 426 -29.62 -17.42 -20.76
C LEU A 426 -29.97 -18.85 -20.32
N ASN A 427 -29.42 -19.87 -20.99
CA ASN A 427 -29.61 -21.28 -20.62
C ASN A 427 -28.96 -21.61 -19.26
N GLU A 428 -27.76 -21.09 -19.01
CA GLU A 428 -27.07 -21.20 -17.71
C GLU A 428 -27.92 -20.58 -16.59
N CYS A 429 -28.48 -19.38 -16.82
CA CYS A 429 -29.36 -18.70 -15.88
C CYS A 429 -30.64 -19.51 -15.60
N ALA A 430 -31.31 -20.01 -16.65
CA ALA A 430 -32.54 -20.80 -16.51
C ALA A 430 -32.33 -22.09 -15.70
N SER A 431 -31.13 -22.69 -15.79
CA SER A 431 -30.80 -23.94 -15.10
C SER A 431 -30.14 -23.74 -13.72
N ALA A 432 -29.80 -22.50 -13.34
CA ALA A 432 -29.08 -22.19 -12.11
C ALA A 432 -29.78 -22.73 -10.85
N ARG A 433 -31.11 -22.58 -10.76
CA ARG A 433 -31.90 -23.09 -9.63
C ARG A 433 -31.81 -24.62 -9.51
N ASN A 434 -31.83 -25.33 -10.64
CA ASN A 434 -31.75 -26.79 -10.63
C ASN A 434 -30.35 -27.26 -10.17
N ARG A 435 -29.29 -26.62 -10.67
CA ARG A 435 -27.92 -26.91 -10.23
C ARG A 435 -27.71 -26.64 -8.75
N TYR A 436 -28.27 -25.54 -8.24
CA TYR A 436 -28.20 -25.22 -6.82
C TYR A 436 -28.89 -26.28 -5.95
N ARG A 437 -30.04 -26.81 -6.39
CA ARG A 437 -30.70 -27.93 -5.69
C ARG A 437 -29.85 -29.19 -5.67
N ILE A 438 -29.25 -29.56 -6.80
CA ILE A 438 -28.34 -30.72 -6.89
C ILE A 438 -27.17 -30.55 -5.92
N PHE A 439 -26.54 -29.36 -5.90
CA PHE A 439 -25.47 -29.04 -4.96
C PHE A 439 -25.90 -29.19 -3.49
N LEU A 440 -27.08 -28.70 -3.11
CA LEU A 440 -27.60 -28.84 -1.74
C LEU A 440 -27.82 -30.31 -1.35
N GLU A 441 -28.30 -31.14 -2.26
CA GLU A 441 -28.47 -32.58 -2.02
C GLU A 441 -27.11 -33.28 -1.84
N ASP A 442 -26.11 -32.94 -2.66
CA ASP A 442 -24.77 -33.50 -2.54
C ASP A 442 -24.09 -33.07 -1.23
N GLU A 443 -24.22 -31.81 -0.82
CA GLU A 443 -23.73 -31.33 0.47
C GLU A 443 -24.40 -32.04 1.65
N ARG A 444 -25.71 -32.31 1.55
CA ARG A 444 -26.43 -33.09 2.57
C ARG A 444 -25.88 -34.51 2.68
N LYS A 445 -25.67 -35.19 1.54
CA LYS A 445 -25.08 -36.54 1.49
C LYS A 445 -23.65 -36.57 2.04
N LYS A 446 -22.83 -35.56 1.73
CA LYS A 446 -21.47 -35.45 2.27
C LYS A 446 -21.46 -35.29 3.79
N LYS A 447 -22.33 -34.41 4.34
CA LYS A 447 -22.46 -34.21 5.79
C LYS A 447 -22.88 -35.49 6.50
N GLU A 448 -23.82 -36.23 5.93
CA GLU A 448 -24.29 -37.51 6.47
C GLU A 448 -23.18 -38.57 6.49
N LYS A 449 -22.43 -38.71 5.39
CA LYS A 449 -21.25 -39.60 5.33
C LYS A 449 -20.17 -39.21 6.36
N MET A 450 -19.89 -37.92 6.54
CA MET A 450 -18.94 -37.46 7.56
C MET A 450 -19.43 -37.76 8.98
N ARG A 451 -20.73 -37.58 9.24
CA ARG A 451 -21.33 -37.88 10.56
C ARG A 451 -21.18 -39.35 10.89
N LEU A 452 -21.51 -40.24 9.95
CA LEU A 452 -21.36 -41.69 10.09
C LEU A 452 -19.90 -42.10 10.36
N LYS A 453 -18.94 -41.54 9.62
CA LYS A 453 -17.51 -41.77 9.88
C LYS A 453 -17.06 -41.28 11.27
N SER A 454 -17.62 -40.18 11.76
CA SER A 454 -17.32 -39.66 13.10
C SER A 454 -17.87 -40.54 14.22
N TYR A 455 -19.06 -41.13 14.01
CA TYR A 455 -19.65 -42.09 14.94
C TYR A 455 -18.82 -43.38 15.00
N ALA A 456 -18.43 -43.93 13.84
CA ALA A 456 -17.58 -45.11 13.77
C ALA A 456 -16.21 -44.91 14.48
N ARG A 457 -15.56 -43.75 14.29
CA ARG A 457 -14.31 -43.41 15.01
C ARG A 457 -14.49 -43.30 16.53
N LYS A 458 -15.63 -42.78 16.99
CA LYS A 458 -15.93 -42.69 18.42
C LYS A 458 -16.21 -44.07 19.02
N GLU A 459 -16.91 -44.94 18.31
CA GLU A 459 -17.11 -46.34 18.74
C GLU A 459 -15.80 -47.11 18.79
N GLU A 460 -14.90 -46.97 17.80
CA GLU A 460 -13.56 -47.57 17.84
C GLU A 460 -12.73 -47.07 19.04
N GLN A 461 -12.76 -45.76 19.34
CA GLN A 461 -12.08 -45.21 20.51
C GLN A 461 -12.69 -45.69 21.84
N SER A 462 -14.01 -45.78 21.93
CA SER A 462 -14.68 -46.31 23.13
C SER A 462 -14.39 -47.80 23.32
N GLN A 463 -14.31 -48.60 22.25
CA GLN A 463 -13.91 -50.01 22.34
C GLN A 463 -12.45 -50.21 22.74
N LEU A 464 -11.56 -49.28 22.36
CA LEU A 464 -10.16 -49.29 22.82
C LEU A 464 -10.05 -48.97 24.32
N CYS A 465 -10.86 -48.03 24.82
CA CYS A 465 -10.88 -47.64 26.24
C CYS A 465 -11.47 -48.71 27.18
N VAL A 466 -12.22 -49.70 26.67
CA VAL A 466 -12.79 -50.80 27.48
C VAL A 466 -11.86 -52.03 27.53
N LYS A 467 -10.80 -52.05 26.70
CA LYS A 467 -9.80 -53.13 26.65
C LYS A 467 -8.50 -52.82 27.42
N LEU A 468 -8.41 -51.65 28.05
CA LEU A 468 -7.41 -51.25 29.04
C LEU A 468 -8.08 -51.20 30.41
#